data_AF-A0A235I6H9-F1
#
_entry.id   AF-A0A235I6H9-F1
#
_cell.length_a   1.000
_cell.length_b   1.000
_cell.length_c   1.000
_cell.angle_alpha   90.00
_cell.angle_beta   90.00
_cell.angle_gamma   90.00
#
_symmetry.space_group_name_H-M   'P 1'
#
loop_
_entity.id
_entity.type
_entity.pdbx_description
1 polymer ?
#
loop_
_entity_poly.entity_id
_entity_poly.type
_entity_poly.pdbx_seq_one_letter_code
_entity_poly.pdbx_strand_id
1 'polypeptide(L)'
;MVIQGFSLSAYLAIPVVLSLLADGEAIKVSLVKNVHQVSTHKEMLLSSRELISIRATPKTYYVSGAGNDTNSGVSTSSAFRTIQKAANLTNPGDTVLIMNGVYRNAKPSGDVVSITRSGTANAWIKFKAYPGHQPKIQHNGWQGIFIHKGASYIEINGLEVIGNNANITLDYAMSQKTNKLNPLTNGNCINADGRKDGRTHHIRIVNNKVHGCGGAGISAIQSDYVTIDNNEVFDNAWYSVYGCSGISILSSWNSDNKRGYKMFVTNNKTYNNRMYIPWIAVGKITDGNGIIIDSTRNDENPKLGAYKGYTLVKNNLAFNNGGSGIHAFLSEHVDIVNNTAVLNNQSPELNGGQIFAHTSSDVRILRNILYAFPGKNINNKTKNKNVIYDYNIYINSSKINVKGSHDIVAGSQFLSKYPTLEKISGDWKSRLDKQNPPTRPYVEPKSAGFACGTVTYRLQGKLIQVGCSR
;
A
#
# COMPACT_ATOMS: atom_id res chain seq x y z
N MET A 1 29.31 -52.52 43.74
CA MET A 1 30.24 -52.57 42.59
C MET A 1 30.04 -51.25 41.84
N VAL A 2 30.79 -50.19 42.14
CA VAL A 2 32.13 -49.89 41.57
C VAL A 2 32.00 -49.89 40.04
N ILE A 3 32.12 -48.80 39.28
CA ILE A 3 32.81 -47.52 39.49
C ILE A 3 32.53 -46.56 38.30
N GLN A 4 32.64 -45.24 38.55
CA GLN A 4 33.00 -44.11 37.65
C GLN A 4 32.17 -43.87 36.37
N GLY A 5 31.69 -42.67 36.05
CA GLY A 5 32.23 -41.30 36.15
C GLY A 5 31.96 -40.67 34.77
N PHE A 6 31.63 -39.41 34.50
CA PHE A 6 31.72 -38.07 35.09
C PHE A 6 30.48 -37.30 34.56
N SER A 7 29.75 -36.44 35.31
CA SER A 7 30.06 -35.02 35.61
C SER A 7 30.40 -34.21 34.33
N LEU A 8 29.84 -33.07 33.98
CA LEU A 8 29.36 -31.93 34.77
C LEU A 8 28.50 -31.02 33.85
N SER A 9 27.53 -30.31 34.46
CA SER A 9 27.13 -28.88 34.28
C SER A 9 27.71 -28.08 33.09
N ALA A 10 27.14 -27.02 32.52
CA ALA A 10 26.02 -26.12 32.80
C ALA A 10 26.11 -24.98 31.76
N TYR A 11 24.97 -24.34 31.49
CA TYR A 11 24.76 -22.90 31.24
C TYR A 11 25.52 -22.11 30.14
N LEU A 12 24.71 -21.22 29.53
CA LEU A 12 25.04 -19.91 28.95
C LEU A 12 25.83 -19.87 27.63
N ALA A 13 25.15 -19.41 26.57
CA ALA A 13 25.29 -18.05 26.02
C ALA A 13 25.06 -18.03 24.50
N ILE A 14 24.19 -17.11 24.08
CA ILE A 14 24.19 -16.53 22.72
C ILE A 14 25.49 -15.70 22.58
N PRO A 15 26.23 -15.80 21.47
CA PRO A 15 26.22 -14.67 20.52
C PRO A 15 26.34 -15.05 19.03
N VAL A 16 25.53 -14.36 18.22
CA VAL A 16 25.91 -13.64 16.98
C VAL A 16 27.00 -14.28 16.09
N VAL A 17 26.65 -14.67 14.86
CA VAL A 17 27.29 -14.16 13.63
C VAL A 17 26.29 -14.22 12.47
N LEU A 18 26.06 -13.05 11.88
CA LEU A 18 25.49 -12.84 10.55
C LEU A 18 26.64 -12.37 9.67
N SER A 19 27.02 -13.14 8.64
CA SER A 19 27.75 -12.61 7.49
C SER A 19 27.85 -13.66 6.37
N LEU A 20 27.53 -13.20 5.15
CA LEU A 20 27.87 -13.76 3.85
C LEU A 20 26.99 -14.93 3.39
N LEU A 21 26.05 -14.61 2.50
CA LEU A 21 25.95 -15.19 1.16
C LEU A 21 25.08 -14.23 0.33
N ALA A 22 25.75 -13.29 -0.32
CA ALA A 22 25.32 -12.79 -1.61
C ALA A 22 25.83 -13.81 -2.62
N ASP A 23 24.93 -14.52 -3.28
CA ASP A 23 24.99 -14.87 -4.70
C ASP A 23 23.75 -15.72 -5.01
N GLY A 24 23.12 -15.40 -6.13
CA GLY A 24 21.90 -16.07 -6.55
C GLY A 24 22.19 -17.49 -6.99
N GLU A 25 21.51 -18.45 -6.38
CA GLU A 25 21.17 -19.73 -7.01
C GLU A 25 19.93 -20.33 -6.36
N ALA A 26 18.98 -20.76 -7.18
CA ALA A 26 17.70 -21.31 -6.76
C ALA A 26 17.91 -22.71 -6.16
N ILE A 27 17.74 -22.87 -4.85
CA ILE A 27 17.76 -24.18 -4.22
C ILE A 27 16.37 -24.82 -4.31
N LYS A 28 16.20 -25.73 -5.28
CA LYS A 28 15.18 -26.78 -5.24
C LYS A 28 15.78 -28.01 -4.59
N VAL A 29 15.35 -28.37 -3.37
CA VAL A 29 15.47 -29.75 -2.89
C VAL A 29 14.22 -30.11 -2.09
N SER A 30 13.53 -31.15 -2.54
CA SER A 30 12.47 -31.86 -1.81
C SER A 30 13.11 -33.01 -1.04
N LEU A 31 12.91 -33.07 0.28
CA LEU A 31 13.34 -34.19 1.11
C LEU A 31 12.16 -34.62 1.99
N VAL A 32 11.37 -35.58 1.50
CA VAL A 32 10.56 -36.44 2.36
C VAL A 32 10.88 -37.88 1.98
N LYS A 33 11.59 -38.58 2.86
CA LYS A 33 11.76 -40.03 2.80
C LYS A 33 10.45 -40.67 3.29
N ASN A 34 9.92 -41.59 2.49
CA ASN A 34 8.79 -42.44 2.84
C ASN A 34 9.11 -43.24 4.11
N VAL A 35 8.26 -43.11 5.13
CA VAL A 35 8.17 -44.04 6.26
C VAL A 35 6.87 -44.82 6.10
N HIS A 36 6.96 -46.14 5.92
CA HIS A 36 5.80 -47.01 5.92
C HIS A 36 5.21 -47.10 7.33
N GLN A 37 3.96 -46.68 7.47
CA GLN A 37 3.15 -46.93 8.66
C GLN A 37 2.02 -47.88 8.28
N VAL A 38 2.03 -49.06 8.90
CA VAL A 38 1.00 -50.11 8.73
C VAL A 38 -0.29 -49.62 9.39
N SER A 39 -1.37 -49.54 8.62
CA SER A 39 -2.70 -49.20 9.12
C SER A 39 -3.53 -50.48 9.29
N THR A 40 -4.01 -50.72 10.51
CA THR A 40 -5.10 -51.65 10.79
C THR A 40 -6.30 -50.87 11.28
N HIS A 41 -7.04 -50.25 10.37
CA HIS A 41 -8.43 -49.88 10.62
C HIS A 41 -9.28 -50.21 9.39
N LYS A 42 -10.23 -51.11 9.62
CA LYS A 42 -11.23 -51.59 8.68
C LYS A 42 -12.27 -50.48 8.53
N GLU A 43 -12.09 -49.59 7.56
CA GLU A 43 -13.09 -48.57 7.23
C GLU A 43 -14.18 -49.16 6.33
N MET A 44 -15.42 -48.95 6.77
CA MET A 44 -16.64 -49.24 6.06
C MET A 44 -16.72 -48.33 4.82
N LEU A 45 -16.77 -48.95 3.63
CA LEU A 45 -16.90 -48.28 2.33
C LEU A 45 -18.17 -47.43 2.27
N LEU A 46 -18.03 -46.12 2.49
CA LEU A 46 -18.97 -45.13 1.97
C LEU A 46 -18.45 -44.68 0.60
N SER A 47 -19.33 -44.78 -0.40
CA SER A 47 -19.12 -44.33 -1.77
C SER A 47 -18.47 -42.94 -1.81
N SER A 48 -17.21 -42.91 -2.25
CA SER A 48 -16.49 -41.71 -2.65
C SER A 48 -17.23 -41.09 -3.84
N ARG A 49 -18.09 -40.10 -3.55
CA ARG A 49 -18.41 -39.09 -4.55
C ARG A 49 -17.13 -38.29 -4.80
N GLU A 50 -16.30 -38.76 -5.74
CA GLU A 50 -15.34 -37.89 -6.40
C GLU A 50 -16.13 -36.73 -7.01
N LEU A 51 -16.10 -35.58 -6.33
CA LEU A 51 -16.43 -34.32 -6.94
C LEU A 51 -15.40 -34.11 -8.05
N ILE A 52 -15.77 -34.49 -9.28
CA ILE A 52 -15.08 -34.08 -10.49
C ILE A 52 -15.13 -32.55 -10.48
N SER A 53 -14.10 -31.93 -9.92
CA SER A 53 -13.83 -30.52 -10.12
C SER A 53 -13.50 -30.38 -11.60
N ILE A 54 -14.51 -30.06 -12.40
CA ILE A 54 -14.32 -29.61 -13.77
C ILE A 54 -13.42 -28.37 -13.63
N ARG A 55 -12.12 -28.54 -13.85
CA ARG A 55 -11.18 -27.43 -14.00
C ARG A 55 -11.57 -26.74 -15.30
N ALA A 56 -12.49 -25.79 -15.22
CA ALA A 56 -12.79 -24.92 -16.33
C ALA A 56 -11.48 -24.25 -16.75
N THR A 57 -11.10 -24.42 -18.01
CA THR A 57 -9.90 -23.80 -18.56
C THR A 57 -10.04 -22.28 -18.40
N PRO A 58 -9.06 -21.61 -17.76
CA PRO A 58 -9.09 -20.16 -17.60
C PRO A 58 -9.36 -19.45 -18.93
N LYS A 59 -10.33 -18.55 -18.93
CA LYS A 59 -10.70 -17.74 -20.11
C LYS A 59 -9.98 -16.40 -20.07
N THR A 60 -9.70 -15.89 -21.27
CA THR A 60 -9.25 -14.51 -21.46
C THR A 60 -10.37 -13.71 -22.09
N TYR A 61 -10.81 -12.65 -21.41
CA TYR A 61 -11.72 -11.66 -21.94
C TYR A 61 -10.96 -10.41 -22.39
N TYR A 62 -11.40 -9.81 -23.48
CA TYR A 62 -10.82 -8.60 -24.06
C TYR A 62 -11.83 -7.46 -23.94
N VAL A 63 -11.37 -6.31 -23.49
CA VAL A 63 -12.18 -5.09 -23.35
C VAL A 63 -11.48 -3.98 -24.14
N SER A 64 -12.22 -3.22 -24.95
CA SER A 64 -11.70 -2.14 -25.77
C SER A 64 -12.57 -0.89 -25.69
N GLY A 65 -11.95 0.29 -25.79
CA GLY A 65 -12.67 1.55 -25.87
C GLY A 65 -13.60 1.65 -27.09
N ALA A 66 -13.30 0.88 -28.15
CA ALA A 66 -14.12 0.74 -29.35
C ALA A 66 -14.91 -0.58 -29.41
N GLY A 67 -14.91 -1.36 -28.32
CA GLY A 67 -15.63 -2.64 -28.26
C GLY A 67 -17.15 -2.48 -28.18
N ASN A 68 -17.86 -3.61 -28.08
CA ASN A 68 -19.31 -3.67 -27.90
C ASN A 68 -19.68 -4.77 -26.89
N ASP A 69 -20.56 -4.50 -25.94
CA ASP A 69 -20.96 -5.47 -24.90
C ASP A 69 -21.87 -6.60 -25.41
N THR A 70 -22.32 -6.53 -26.66
CA THR A 70 -22.97 -7.65 -27.37
C THR A 70 -21.96 -8.63 -27.97
N ASN A 71 -20.68 -8.26 -28.08
CA ASN A 71 -19.65 -9.17 -28.58
C ASN A 71 -19.39 -10.32 -27.59
N SER A 72 -18.69 -11.36 -28.05
CA SER A 72 -18.32 -12.51 -27.21
C SER A 72 -17.25 -12.20 -26.17
N GLY A 73 -16.42 -11.17 -26.39
CA GLY A 73 -15.31 -10.79 -25.53
C GLY A 73 -14.10 -11.72 -25.56
N VAL A 74 -14.06 -12.76 -26.41
CA VAL A 74 -12.99 -13.79 -26.40
C VAL A 74 -11.83 -13.52 -27.37
N SER A 75 -11.84 -12.38 -28.07
CA SER A 75 -10.75 -11.94 -28.95
C SER A 75 -10.67 -10.42 -28.99
N THR A 76 -9.57 -9.86 -29.51
CA THR A 76 -9.40 -8.41 -29.67
C THR A 76 -10.40 -7.80 -30.65
N SER A 77 -10.77 -8.49 -31.73
CA SER A 77 -11.76 -8.03 -32.72
C SER A 77 -13.20 -8.14 -32.24
N SER A 78 -13.45 -8.99 -31.24
CA SER A 78 -14.75 -9.18 -30.61
C SER A 78 -14.75 -8.76 -29.14
N ALA A 79 -14.01 -7.69 -28.79
CA ALA A 79 -13.86 -7.21 -27.43
C ALA A 79 -15.16 -6.58 -26.88
N PHE A 80 -15.38 -6.70 -25.57
CA PHE A 80 -16.43 -5.96 -24.85
C PHE A 80 -16.14 -4.46 -24.85
N ARG A 81 -17.18 -3.64 -24.66
CA ARG A 81 -17.03 -2.18 -24.47
C ARG A 81 -16.67 -1.84 -23.03
N THR A 82 -17.27 -2.54 -22.07
CA THR A 82 -17.15 -2.20 -20.64
C THR A 82 -16.35 -3.25 -19.89
N ILE A 83 -15.56 -2.78 -18.92
CA ILE A 83 -14.83 -3.67 -18.02
C ILE A 83 -15.82 -4.41 -17.11
N GLN A 84 -16.93 -3.78 -16.73
CA GLN A 84 -17.99 -4.40 -15.93
C GLN A 84 -18.59 -5.63 -16.61
N LYS A 85 -18.83 -5.58 -17.94
CA LYS A 85 -19.33 -6.74 -18.69
C LYS A 85 -18.42 -7.95 -18.52
N ALA A 86 -17.10 -7.76 -18.67
CA ALA A 86 -16.13 -8.82 -18.42
C ALA A 86 -16.11 -9.27 -16.95
N ALA A 87 -16.07 -8.32 -16.00
CA ALA A 87 -16.04 -8.59 -14.57
C ALA A 87 -17.18 -9.52 -14.12
N ASN A 88 -18.40 -9.31 -14.67
CA ASN A 88 -19.58 -10.13 -14.38
C ASN A 88 -19.46 -11.59 -14.85
N LEU A 89 -18.55 -11.91 -15.78
CA LEU A 89 -18.40 -13.22 -16.39
C LEU A 89 -17.20 -14.02 -15.87
N THR A 90 -16.27 -13.37 -15.19
CA THR A 90 -15.01 -13.98 -14.73
C THR A 90 -15.21 -15.18 -13.79
N ASN A 91 -14.46 -16.24 -13.95
CA ASN A 91 -14.36 -17.37 -13.01
C ASN A 91 -12.92 -17.48 -12.50
N PRO A 92 -12.65 -18.28 -11.45
CA PRO A 92 -11.30 -18.48 -10.96
C PRO A 92 -10.29 -18.80 -12.06
N GLY A 93 -9.24 -18.00 -12.16
CA GLY A 93 -8.18 -18.10 -13.17
C GLY A 93 -8.36 -17.19 -14.39
N ASP A 94 -9.57 -16.67 -14.62
CA ASP A 94 -9.84 -15.83 -15.79
C ASP A 94 -9.04 -14.53 -15.77
N THR A 95 -8.72 -14.03 -16.96
CA THR A 95 -8.02 -12.77 -17.16
C THR A 95 -8.85 -11.83 -18.02
N VAL A 96 -8.99 -10.58 -17.59
CA VAL A 96 -9.55 -9.48 -18.37
C VAL A 96 -8.40 -8.61 -18.86
N LEU A 97 -8.14 -8.63 -20.18
CA LEU A 97 -7.18 -7.78 -20.86
C LEU A 97 -7.86 -6.50 -21.34
N ILE A 98 -7.43 -5.37 -20.80
CA ILE A 98 -8.07 -4.07 -21.04
C ILE A 98 -7.20 -3.27 -22.02
N MET A 99 -7.72 -3.06 -23.23
CA MET A 99 -7.10 -2.30 -24.30
C MET A 99 -7.35 -0.80 -24.12
N ASN A 100 -6.71 0.00 -24.98
CA ASN A 100 -6.78 1.46 -24.95
C ASN A 100 -8.24 1.93 -25.02
N GLY A 101 -8.53 2.94 -24.22
CA GLY A 101 -9.87 3.51 -24.11
C GLY A 101 -10.04 4.31 -22.83
N VAL A 102 -11.11 5.09 -22.79
CA VAL A 102 -11.61 5.73 -21.58
C VAL A 102 -12.88 4.99 -21.14
N TYR A 103 -12.83 4.45 -19.92
CA TYR A 103 -13.91 3.69 -19.30
C TYR A 103 -14.48 4.51 -18.15
N ARG A 104 -15.79 4.74 -18.17
CA ARG A 104 -16.50 5.59 -17.21
C ARG A 104 -17.62 4.80 -16.54
N ASN A 105 -18.04 5.26 -15.36
CA ASN A 105 -19.17 4.72 -14.63
C ASN A 105 -20.45 4.81 -15.49
N ALA A 106 -21.14 3.68 -15.66
CA ALA A 106 -22.33 3.61 -16.50
C ALA A 106 -23.54 4.35 -15.89
N LYS A 107 -23.61 4.38 -14.55
CA LYS A 107 -24.64 5.10 -13.81
C LYS A 107 -24.05 6.41 -13.25
N PRO A 108 -24.83 7.51 -13.20
CA PRO A 108 -24.47 8.66 -12.39
C PRO A 108 -24.14 8.20 -10.97
N SER A 109 -23.05 8.70 -10.40
CA SER A 109 -22.59 8.35 -9.05
C SER A 109 -22.10 6.92 -8.82
N GLY A 110 -22.19 6.01 -9.81
CA GLY A 110 -21.79 4.61 -9.66
C GLY A 110 -20.29 4.36 -9.79
N ASP A 111 -19.89 3.10 -9.60
CA ASP A 111 -18.51 2.65 -9.85
C ASP A 111 -18.26 2.49 -11.36
N VAL A 112 -17.00 2.58 -11.81
CA VAL A 112 -16.66 2.12 -13.17
C VAL A 112 -16.67 0.61 -13.25
N VAL A 113 -16.06 -0.04 -12.24
CA VAL A 113 -15.99 -1.50 -12.13
C VAL A 113 -16.25 -1.91 -10.70
N SER A 114 -17.26 -2.77 -10.52
CA SER A 114 -17.64 -3.43 -9.29
C SER A 114 -17.29 -4.91 -9.40
N ILE A 115 -16.33 -5.36 -8.59
CA ILE A 115 -15.78 -6.71 -8.56
C ILE A 115 -16.29 -7.40 -7.31
N THR A 116 -17.16 -8.40 -7.53
CA THR A 116 -17.81 -9.19 -6.46
C THR A 116 -17.54 -10.68 -6.59
N ARG A 117 -16.87 -11.10 -7.66
CA ARG A 117 -16.54 -12.50 -7.95
C ARG A 117 -15.11 -12.78 -7.51
N SER A 118 -14.88 -13.97 -6.96
CA SER A 118 -13.59 -14.36 -6.38
C SER A 118 -12.84 -15.33 -7.28
N GLY A 119 -11.52 -15.21 -7.28
CA GLY A 119 -10.64 -16.30 -7.70
C GLY A 119 -10.46 -17.33 -6.58
N THR A 120 -9.41 -18.13 -6.70
CA THR A 120 -8.92 -19.03 -5.65
C THR A 120 -7.43 -18.87 -5.45
N ALA A 121 -6.87 -19.46 -4.38
CA ALA A 121 -5.44 -19.43 -4.09
C ALA A 121 -4.55 -19.83 -5.29
N ASN A 122 -5.02 -20.76 -6.12
CA ASN A 122 -4.29 -21.27 -7.28
C ASN A 122 -4.78 -20.70 -8.62
N ALA A 123 -5.82 -19.87 -8.63
CA ALA A 123 -6.46 -19.36 -9.84
C ALA A 123 -7.05 -17.97 -9.58
N TRP A 124 -6.18 -16.95 -9.56
CA TRP A 124 -6.57 -15.55 -9.35
C TRP A 124 -7.32 -15.00 -10.56
N ILE A 125 -8.32 -14.14 -10.32
CA ILE A 125 -8.92 -13.33 -11.39
C ILE A 125 -8.06 -12.09 -11.59
N LYS A 126 -7.67 -11.82 -12.83
CA LYS A 126 -6.75 -10.73 -13.16
C LYS A 126 -7.42 -9.70 -14.06
N PHE A 127 -7.37 -8.44 -13.66
CA PHE A 127 -7.73 -7.29 -14.48
C PHE A 127 -6.44 -6.55 -14.82
N LYS A 128 -5.99 -6.66 -16.07
CA LYS A 128 -4.70 -6.10 -16.47
C LYS A 128 -4.79 -5.32 -17.77
N ALA A 129 -3.92 -4.32 -17.93
CA ALA A 129 -3.73 -3.71 -19.23
C ALA A 129 -3.30 -4.76 -20.27
N TYR A 130 -3.85 -4.62 -21.48
CA TYR A 130 -3.38 -5.37 -22.63
C TYR A 130 -1.91 -4.95 -22.93
N PRO A 131 -1.01 -5.88 -23.29
CA PRO A 131 0.41 -5.54 -23.52
C PRO A 131 0.62 -4.35 -24.46
N GLY A 132 1.33 -3.33 -23.99
CA GLY A 132 1.59 -2.08 -24.74
C GLY A 132 0.47 -1.04 -24.70
N HIS A 133 -0.64 -1.31 -24.02
CA HIS A 133 -1.76 -0.39 -23.88
C HIS A 133 -1.77 0.31 -22.51
N GLN A 134 -2.40 1.48 -22.46
CA GLN A 134 -2.55 2.34 -21.28
C GLN A 134 -4.03 2.71 -21.12
N PRO A 135 -4.89 1.78 -20.69
CA PRO A 135 -6.32 2.04 -20.48
C PRO A 135 -6.55 3.02 -19.33
N LYS A 136 -7.54 3.91 -19.50
CA LYS A 136 -7.93 4.91 -18.51
C LYS A 136 -9.29 4.60 -17.91
N ILE A 137 -9.33 4.36 -16.61
CA ILE A 137 -10.55 4.22 -15.82
C ILE A 137 -10.82 5.58 -15.20
N GLN A 138 -11.77 6.34 -15.76
CA GLN A 138 -12.02 7.71 -15.37
C GLN A 138 -13.43 7.87 -14.80
N HIS A 139 -13.55 8.27 -13.54
CA HIS A 139 -14.84 8.34 -12.85
C HIS A 139 -15.13 9.71 -12.25
N ASN A 140 -16.44 9.95 -12.08
CA ASN A 140 -16.98 11.01 -11.23
C ASN A 140 -18.02 10.44 -10.22
N GLY A 141 -17.99 9.13 -10.01
CA GLY A 141 -18.82 8.42 -9.04
C GLY A 141 -18.04 7.94 -7.82
N TRP A 142 -18.61 6.99 -7.09
CA TRP A 142 -18.06 6.51 -5.82
C TRP A 142 -16.69 5.85 -5.94
N GLN A 143 -16.51 4.92 -6.88
CA GLN A 143 -15.24 4.21 -7.03
C GLN A 143 -14.80 4.13 -8.50
N GLY A 144 -13.50 4.26 -8.77
CA GLY A 144 -12.93 3.80 -10.03
C GLY A 144 -13.06 2.28 -10.15
N ILE A 145 -12.45 1.56 -9.20
CA ILE A 145 -12.51 0.11 -9.06
C ILE A 145 -12.92 -0.24 -7.64
N PHE A 146 -14.00 -1.00 -7.49
CA PHE A 146 -14.52 -1.43 -6.20
C PHE A 146 -14.43 -2.95 -6.05
N ILE A 147 -13.63 -3.43 -5.11
CA ILE A 147 -13.52 -4.86 -4.76
C ILE A 147 -14.24 -5.05 -3.43
N HIS A 148 -15.38 -5.74 -3.43
CA HIS A 148 -16.27 -5.82 -2.26
C HIS A 148 -17.08 -7.11 -2.23
N LYS A 149 -17.98 -7.26 -1.26
CA LYS A 149 -18.80 -8.47 -1.05
C LYS A 149 -17.98 -9.74 -0.89
N GLY A 150 -16.84 -9.63 -0.18
CA GLY A 150 -15.93 -10.76 0.04
C GLY A 150 -15.11 -11.19 -1.19
N ALA A 151 -15.11 -10.42 -2.29
CA ALA A 151 -14.28 -10.70 -3.45
C ALA A 151 -12.81 -10.85 -3.07
N SER A 152 -12.20 -11.95 -3.50
CA SER A 152 -10.87 -12.38 -3.06
C SER A 152 -10.06 -13.04 -4.17
N TYR A 153 -8.74 -13.07 -4.04
CA TYR A 153 -7.81 -13.55 -5.09
C TYR A 153 -7.94 -12.75 -6.39
N ILE A 154 -7.86 -11.42 -6.26
CA ILE A 154 -8.03 -10.44 -7.34
C ILE A 154 -6.72 -9.70 -7.57
N GLU A 155 -6.32 -9.56 -8.83
CA GLU A 155 -5.20 -8.71 -9.24
C GLU A 155 -5.67 -7.56 -10.14
N ILE A 156 -5.26 -6.34 -9.80
CA ILE A 156 -5.43 -5.12 -10.59
C ILE A 156 -4.05 -4.65 -11.04
N ASN A 157 -3.78 -4.67 -12.35
CA ASN A 157 -2.41 -4.56 -12.86
C ASN A 157 -2.28 -3.61 -14.07
N GLY A 158 -1.44 -2.58 -13.93
CA GLY A 158 -1.02 -1.75 -15.08
C GLY A 158 -2.09 -0.78 -15.60
N LEU A 159 -3.04 -0.37 -14.76
CA LEU A 159 -4.15 0.52 -15.15
C LEU A 159 -3.88 1.96 -14.71
N GLU A 160 -4.40 2.93 -15.48
CA GLU A 160 -4.50 4.33 -15.01
C GLU A 160 -5.92 4.57 -14.48
N VAL A 161 -6.05 4.91 -13.20
CA VAL A 161 -7.32 5.21 -12.52
C VAL A 161 -7.34 6.69 -12.14
N ILE A 162 -8.37 7.40 -12.63
CA ILE A 162 -8.45 8.86 -12.59
C ILE A 162 -9.78 9.28 -11.98
N GLY A 163 -9.72 10.08 -10.91
CA GLY A 163 -10.91 10.66 -10.29
C GLY A 163 -11.35 12.00 -10.89
N ASN A 164 -12.16 12.73 -10.13
CA ASN A 164 -12.86 13.94 -10.58
C ASN A 164 -12.21 15.26 -10.16
N ASN A 165 -11.04 15.27 -9.51
CA ASN A 165 -10.47 16.48 -8.92
C ASN A 165 -10.30 17.62 -9.93
N ALA A 166 -9.91 17.32 -11.17
CA ALA A 166 -9.72 18.32 -12.22
C ALA A 166 -11.01 19.10 -12.60
N ASN A 167 -12.19 18.58 -12.26
CA ASN A 167 -13.48 19.21 -12.56
C ASN A 167 -14.13 19.86 -11.33
N ILE A 168 -13.44 19.88 -10.19
CA ILE A 168 -13.98 20.36 -8.93
C ILE A 168 -13.20 21.58 -8.47
N THR A 169 -13.89 22.69 -8.24
CA THR A 169 -13.31 23.86 -7.60
C THR A 169 -13.26 23.67 -6.09
N LEU A 170 -12.30 24.32 -5.43
CA LEU A 170 -12.23 24.32 -3.96
C LEU A 170 -13.49 24.91 -3.33
N ASP A 171 -14.05 25.97 -3.90
CA ASP A 171 -15.28 26.60 -3.40
C ASP A 171 -16.47 25.63 -3.44
N TYR A 172 -16.63 24.89 -4.54
CA TYR A 172 -17.65 23.85 -4.62
C TYR A 172 -17.41 22.78 -3.55
N ALA A 173 -16.19 22.25 -3.44
CA ALA A 173 -15.88 21.23 -2.45
C ALA A 173 -16.13 21.72 -1.00
N MET A 174 -15.77 22.97 -0.69
CA MET A 174 -16.03 23.62 0.60
C MET A 174 -17.53 23.80 0.88
N SER A 175 -18.34 24.10 -0.14
CA SER A 175 -19.81 24.13 0.00
C SER A 175 -20.39 22.76 0.39
N GLN A 176 -19.67 21.68 0.07
CA GLN A 176 -20.07 20.29 0.30
C GLN A 176 -19.44 19.68 1.58
N LYS A 177 -18.77 20.47 2.41
CA LYS A 177 -18.02 19.98 3.60
C LYS A 177 -18.86 19.21 4.64
N THR A 178 -20.19 19.37 4.61
CA THR A 178 -21.13 18.64 5.47
C THR A 178 -21.87 17.50 4.77
N ASN A 179 -21.61 17.28 3.47
CA ASN A 179 -22.33 16.32 2.64
C ASN A 179 -21.55 14.99 2.48
N LYS A 180 -21.94 13.99 3.28
CA LYS A 180 -21.38 12.63 3.24
C LYS A 180 -21.73 11.84 1.98
N LEU A 181 -22.74 12.26 1.23
CA LEU A 181 -23.35 11.52 0.12
C LEU A 181 -22.98 12.08 -1.25
N ASN A 182 -22.00 12.98 -1.34
CA ASN A 182 -21.54 13.54 -2.61
C ASN A 182 -20.38 12.74 -3.20
N PRO A 183 -20.60 11.89 -4.22
CA PRO A 183 -19.53 11.13 -4.86
C PRO A 183 -18.58 12.00 -5.70
N LEU A 184 -19.00 13.19 -6.13
CA LEU A 184 -18.15 14.09 -6.92
C LEU A 184 -16.91 14.55 -6.12
N THR A 185 -17.02 14.62 -4.80
CA THR A 185 -15.94 15.01 -3.88
C THR A 185 -15.43 13.84 -3.04
N ASN A 186 -16.23 12.80 -2.81
CA ASN A 186 -15.86 11.66 -1.97
C ASN A 186 -15.41 10.41 -2.74
N GLY A 187 -15.37 10.43 -4.07
CA GLY A 187 -15.02 9.27 -4.87
C GLY A 187 -13.57 8.81 -4.66
N ASN A 188 -13.35 7.51 -4.45
CA ASN A 188 -12.01 6.91 -4.35
C ASN A 188 -11.61 6.25 -5.67
N CYS A 189 -10.32 6.06 -5.89
CA CYS A 189 -9.83 5.45 -7.12
C CYS A 189 -9.94 3.91 -7.06
N ILE A 190 -9.14 3.24 -6.23
CA ILE A 190 -9.20 1.78 -6.05
C ILE A 190 -9.52 1.46 -4.59
N ASN A 191 -10.65 0.81 -4.34
CA ASN A 191 -11.09 0.47 -2.99
C ASN A 191 -11.38 -1.03 -2.86
N ALA A 192 -10.61 -1.72 -2.00
CA ALA A 192 -10.95 -3.04 -1.50
C ALA A 192 -11.63 -2.88 -0.14
N ASP A 193 -12.92 -3.23 -0.03
CA ASP A 193 -13.74 -2.92 1.13
C ASP A 193 -14.47 -4.16 1.65
N GLY A 194 -14.09 -4.60 2.85
CA GLY A 194 -14.68 -5.72 3.54
C GLY A 194 -15.77 -5.35 4.55
N ARG A 195 -16.20 -4.08 4.63
CA ARG A 195 -17.17 -3.65 5.66
C ARG A 195 -18.57 -4.21 5.45
N LYS A 196 -18.93 -4.54 4.21
CA LYS A 196 -20.31 -4.93 3.83
C LYS A 196 -20.32 -6.23 3.02
N ASP A 197 -21.22 -7.13 3.39
CA ASP A 197 -21.55 -8.36 2.66
C ASP A 197 -20.36 -9.31 2.41
N GLY A 198 -19.39 -9.34 3.34
CA GLY A 198 -18.22 -10.20 3.29
C GLY A 198 -16.90 -9.42 3.28
N ARG A 199 -15.85 -10.04 3.80
CA ARG A 199 -14.52 -9.42 3.91
C ARG A 199 -13.60 -9.88 2.80
N THR A 200 -12.95 -8.94 2.16
CA THR A 200 -12.01 -9.20 1.07
C THR A 200 -10.69 -9.75 1.62
N HIS A 201 -10.05 -10.64 0.86
CA HIS A 201 -8.68 -11.06 1.16
C HIS A 201 -7.91 -11.45 -0.10
N HIS A 202 -6.59 -11.51 -0.02
CA HIS A 202 -5.71 -11.89 -1.14
C HIS A 202 -5.92 -10.97 -2.35
N ILE A 203 -5.58 -9.71 -2.20
CA ILE A 203 -5.75 -8.67 -3.23
C ILE A 203 -4.37 -8.17 -3.66
N ARG A 204 -4.16 -8.02 -4.97
CA ARG A 204 -2.96 -7.42 -5.56
C ARG A 204 -3.35 -6.18 -6.34
N ILE A 205 -2.73 -5.05 -6.01
CA ILE A 205 -2.90 -3.78 -6.72
C ILE A 205 -1.49 -3.35 -7.12
N VAL A 206 -1.13 -3.60 -8.38
CA VAL A 206 0.26 -3.53 -8.83
C VAL A 206 0.45 -2.72 -10.12
N ASN A 207 1.57 -2.00 -10.24
CA ASN A 207 1.94 -1.27 -11.46
C ASN A 207 0.91 -0.23 -11.94
N ASN A 208 0.03 0.26 -11.06
CA ASN A 208 -1.03 1.19 -11.46
C ASN A 208 -0.58 2.63 -11.30
N LYS A 209 -1.20 3.51 -12.07
CA LYS A 209 -1.13 4.96 -11.90
C LYS A 209 -2.48 5.46 -11.39
N VAL A 210 -2.52 6.03 -10.19
CA VAL A 210 -3.76 6.28 -9.44
C VAL A 210 -3.80 7.74 -8.98
N HIS A 211 -4.71 8.54 -9.53
CA HIS A 211 -4.69 9.97 -9.26
C HIS A 211 -6.02 10.71 -9.41
N GLY A 212 -6.04 11.91 -8.85
CA GLY A 212 -7.13 12.86 -9.04
C GLY A 212 -8.43 12.45 -8.35
N CYS A 213 -8.40 11.55 -7.36
CA CYS A 213 -9.56 11.15 -6.59
C CYS A 213 -9.83 12.10 -5.42
N GLY A 214 -11.10 12.47 -5.24
CA GLY A 214 -11.50 13.37 -4.15
C GLY A 214 -11.34 12.71 -2.78
N GLY A 215 -11.63 11.40 -2.72
CA GLY A 215 -11.31 10.50 -1.62
C GLY A 215 -9.94 9.82 -1.77
N ALA A 216 -9.80 8.61 -1.24
CA ALA A 216 -8.55 7.87 -1.23
C ALA A 216 -8.07 7.49 -2.64
N GLY A 217 -6.74 7.40 -2.81
CA GLY A 217 -6.15 6.82 -4.00
C GLY A 217 -6.34 5.30 -4.02
N ILE A 218 -5.66 4.61 -3.12
CA ILE A 218 -5.79 3.16 -2.92
C ILE A 218 -6.18 2.90 -1.47
N SER A 219 -7.31 2.24 -1.22
CA SER A 219 -7.73 1.84 0.12
C SER A 219 -7.96 0.33 0.21
N ALA A 220 -7.50 -0.27 1.31
CA ALA A 220 -7.86 -1.62 1.72
C ALA A 220 -8.47 -1.56 3.12
N ILE A 221 -9.80 -1.64 3.18
CA ILE A 221 -10.60 -1.48 4.39
C ILE A 221 -11.13 -2.86 4.79
N GLN A 222 -10.90 -3.29 6.03
CA GLN A 222 -11.29 -4.60 6.53
C GLN A 222 -10.91 -5.73 5.57
N SER A 223 -9.66 -5.67 5.09
CA SER A 223 -9.06 -6.61 4.15
C SER A 223 -7.90 -7.39 4.80
N ASP A 224 -7.52 -8.53 4.21
CA ASP A 224 -6.37 -9.34 4.61
C ASP A 224 -5.55 -9.77 3.38
N TYR A 225 -4.26 -10.11 3.56
CA TYR A 225 -3.40 -10.55 2.45
C TYR A 225 -3.35 -9.57 1.26
N VAL A 226 -3.13 -8.29 1.51
CA VAL A 226 -3.13 -7.25 0.47
C VAL A 226 -1.70 -6.89 0.07
N THR A 227 -1.44 -6.87 -1.23
CA THR A 227 -0.20 -6.36 -1.83
C THR A 227 -0.51 -5.12 -2.66
N ILE A 228 0.07 -3.98 -2.27
CA ILE A 228 0.03 -2.71 -3.00
C ILE A 228 1.48 -2.44 -3.42
N ASP A 229 1.83 -2.79 -4.65
CA ASP A 229 3.22 -2.80 -5.10
C ASP A 229 3.45 -2.01 -6.39
N ASN A 230 4.53 -1.23 -6.43
CA ASN A 230 4.98 -0.51 -7.63
C ASN A 230 3.90 0.39 -8.26
N ASN A 231 3.08 1.07 -7.46
CA ASN A 231 2.08 2.03 -7.94
C ASN A 231 2.60 3.48 -7.86
N GLU A 232 2.15 4.33 -8.77
CA GLU A 232 2.28 5.79 -8.68
C GLU A 232 0.95 6.40 -8.22
N VAL A 233 0.88 6.94 -7.00
CA VAL A 233 -0.36 7.38 -6.33
C VAL A 233 -0.30 8.84 -5.92
N PHE A 234 -1.03 9.72 -6.60
CA PHE A 234 -0.86 11.16 -6.41
C PHE A 234 -2.11 12.01 -6.62
N ASP A 235 -2.09 13.25 -6.14
CA ASP A 235 -3.21 14.20 -6.29
C ASP A 235 -4.56 13.66 -5.79
N ASN A 236 -4.55 12.82 -4.74
CA ASN A 236 -5.75 12.26 -4.12
C ASN A 236 -6.07 12.91 -2.76
N ALA A 237 -7.25 12.58 -2.22
CA ALA A 237 -7.77 13.01 -0.92
C ALA A 237 -8.13 14.50 -0.80
N TRP A 238 -8.16 15.23 -1.91
CA TRP A 238 -8.30 16.70 -1.93
C TRP A 238 -9.63 17.19 -1.37
N TYR A 239 -10.73 16.52 -1.71
CA TYR A 239 -12.07 17.09 -1.58
C TYR A 239 -13.03 16.27 -0.72
N SER A 240 -12.63 15.07 -0.31
CA SER A 240 -13.49 14.23 0.51
C SER A 240 -13.69 14.85 1.90
N VAL A 241 -14.90 14.67 2.42
CA VAL A 241 -15.24 15.02 3.80
C VAL A 241 -14.77 13.96 4.80
N TYR A 242 -14.06 12.92 4.36
CA TYR A 242 -13.47 11.87 5.19
C TYR A 242 -11.95 12.06 5.34
N GLY A 243 -11.35 11.46 6.38
CA GLY A 243 -9.90 11.48 6.62
C GLY A 243 -9.12 10.59 5.62
N CYS A 244 -9.09 10.97 4.35
CA CYS A 244 -8.48 10.17 3.28
C CYS A 244 -6.97 10.41 3.12
N SER A 245 -6.28 9.45 2.49
CA SER A 245 -4.86 9.53 2.14
C SER A 245 -4.59 8.92 0.75
N GLY A 246 -3.35 8.99 0.27
CA GLY A 246 -2.93 8.36 -0.97
C GLY A 246 -3.14 6.84 -0.93
N ILE A 247 -2.44 6.16 -0.02
CA ILE A 247 -2.61 4.73 0.26
C ILE A 247 -3.04 4.55 1.72
N SER A 248 -4.13 3.81 1.95
CA SER A 248 -4.66 3.54 3.29
C SER A 248 -4.94 2.06 3.51
N ILE A 249 -4.38 1.50 4.59
CA ILE A 249 -4.79 0.19 5.13
C ILE A 249 -5.63 0.44 6.37
N LEU A 250 -6.92 0.09 6.34
CA LEU A 250 -7.86 0.43 7.40
C LEU A 250 -8.57 -0.76 8.04
N SER A 251 -8.34 -0.94 9.33
CA SER A 251 -8.99 -1.95 10.18
C SER A 251 -8.81 -3.38 9.64
N SER A 252 -7.58 -3.82 9.42
CA SER A 252 -7.29 -5.14 8.82
C SER A 252 -7.91 -6.27 9.64
N TRP A 253 -8.38 -7.34 8.98
CA TRP A 253 -9.02 -8.48 9.64
C TRP A 253 -8.23 -9.77 9.46
N ASN A 254 -8.41 -10.75 10.34
CA ASN A 254 -7.70 -12.03 10.25
C ASN A 254 -8.52 -13.05 9.45
N SER A 255 -8.17 -13.31 8.20
CA SER A 255 -8.77 -14.41 7.41
C SER A 255 -8.23 -15.78 7.79
N ASP A 256 -7.09 -15.81 8.49
CA ASP A 256 -6.49 -16.98 9.12
C ASP A 256 -5.70 -16.59 10.39
N ASN A 257 -5.06 -17.57 11.03
CA ASN A 257 -4.25 -17.36 12.24
C ASN A 257 -2.76 -17.17 11.99
N LYS A 258 -2.32 -16.98 10.74
CA LYS A 258 -0.89 -16.79 10.44
C LYS A 258 -0.42 -15.42 10.92
N ARG A 259 0.80 -15.39 11.45
CA ARG A 259 1.43 -14.18 12.04
C ARG A 259 2.57 -13.59 11.20
N GLY A 260 2.86 -14.17 10.04
CA GLY A 260 3.91 -13.66 9.15
C GLY A 260 3.53 -12.33 8.50
N TYR A 261 4.36 -11.86 7.56
CA TYR A 261 3.96 -10.76 6.69
C TYR A 261 2.78 -11.19 5.82
N LYS A 262 1.70 -10.40 5.92
CA LYS A 262 0.46 -10.64 5.19
C LYS A 262 0.08 -9.41 4.35
N MET A 263 0.42 -8.22 4.83
CA MET A 263 0.18 -6.97 4.12
C MET A 263 1.50 -6.40 3.59
N PHE A 264 1.53 -6.00 2.33
CA PHE A 264 2.71 -5.46 1.67
C PHE A 264 2.35 -4.14 0.99
N VAL A 265 3.00 -3.06 1.39
CA VAL A 265 2.94 -1.76 0.72
C VAL A 265 4.35 -1.42 0.27
N THR A 266 4.67 -1.77 -0.97
CA THR A 266 6.06 -1.81 -1.44
C THR A 266 6.31 -1.08 -2.74
N ASN A 267 7.50 -0.51 -2.90
CA ASN A 267 7.96 0.09 -4.17
C ASN A 267 7.03 1.20 -4.73
N ASN A 268 6.14 1.78 -3.92
CA ASN A 268 5.19 2.79 -4.40
C ASN A 268 5.81 4.18 -4.39
N LYS A 269 5.32 5.03 -5.29
CA LYS A 269 5.58 6.47 -5.30
C LYS A 269 4.30 7.21 -4.91
N THR A 270 4.29 7.89 -3.76
CA THR A 270 3.09 8.57 -3.24
C THR A 270 3.34 10.06 -3.04
N TYR A 271 2.61 10.94 -3.73
CA TYR A 271 2.86 12.38 -3.63
C TYR A 271 1.67 13.29 -3.86
N ASN A 272 1.75 14.50 -3.30
CA ASN A 272 0.73 15.54 -3.44
C ASN A 272 -0.70 15.08 -3.07
N ASN A 273 -0.81 14.02 -2.27
CA ASN A 273 -2.05 13.65 -1.61
C ASN A 273 -2.23 14.62 -0.45
N ARG A 274 -3.42 15.18 -0.27
CA ARG A 274 -3.67 16.24 0.72
C ARG A 274 -5.16 16.39 0.96
N MET A 275 -5.56 16.67 2.19
CA MET A 275 -6.91 17.18 2.46
C MET A 275 -6.96 18.70 2.35
N TYR A 276 -7.94 19.23 1.61
CA TYR A 276 -8.32 20.64 1.67
C TYR A 276 -9.65 20.86 2.40
N ILE A 277 -10.45 19.81 2.54
CA ILE A 277 -11.74 19.84 3.22
C ILE A 277 -11.58 19.17 4.59
N PRO A 278 -12.03 19.81 5.69
CA PRO A 278 -11.99 19.20 7.02
C PRO A 278 -12.72 17.86 7.08
N TRP A 279 -12.17 16.90 7.83
CA TRP A 279 -12.88 15.64 8.10
C TRP A 279 -14.14 15.96 8.90
N ILE A 280 -15.31 15.59 8.37
CA ILE A 280 -16.61 15.90 8.95
C ILE A 280 -16.79 15.38 10.38
N ALA A 281 -16.10 14.30 10.78
CA ALA A 281 -16.23 13.76 12.14
C ALA A 281 -15.45 14.56 13.19
N VAL A 282 -14.42 15.30 12.77
CA VAL A 282 -13.51 16.01 13.70
C VAL A 282 -13.51 17.52 13.47
N GLY A 283 -13.99 18.00 12.31
CA GLY A 283 -14.09 19.43 11.99
C GLY A 283 -12.75 20.09 11.62
N LYS A 284 -11.69 19.31 11.38
CA LYS A 284 -10.36 19.82 11.00
C LYS A 284 -9.67 18.95 9.95
N ILE A 285 -8.60 19.47 9.37
CA ILE A 285 -7.67 18.68 8.56
C ILE A 285 -6.90 17.73 9.47
N THR A 286 -6.91 16.43 9.14
CA THR A 286 -6.26 15.37 9.93
C THR A 286 -5.27 14.55 9.12
N ASP A 287 -5.54 14.36 7.81
CA ASP A 287 -4.83 13.41 6.95
C ASP A 287 -4.33 14.06 5.66
N GLY A 288 -4.44 13.36 4.52
CA GLY A 288 -3.71 13.66 3.30
C GLY A 288 -2.30 13.08 3.29
N ASN A 289 -2.12 11.90 3.88
CA ASN A 289 -0.82 11.23 3.96
C ASN A 289 -0.43 10.58 2.63
N GLY A 290 0.85 10.26 2.45
CA GLY A 290 1.29 9.38 1.38
C GLY A 290 0.80 7.95 1.60
N ILE A 291 1.22 7.34 2.71
CA ILE A 291 0.85 5.99 3.15
C ILE A 291 0.45 6.02 4.63
N ILE A 292 -0.68 5.41 4.96
CA ILE A 292 -1.13 5.24 6.34
C ILE A 292 -1.56 3.79 6.61
N ILE A 293 -1.07 3.24 7.73
CA ILE A 293 -1.56 2.01 8.33
C ILE A 293 -2.40 2.40 9.54
N ASP A 294 -3.71 2.28 9.43
CA ASP A 294 -4.68 2.83 10.37
C ASP A 294 -6.00 2.07 10.27
N SER A 295 -6.30 1.04 11.05
CA SER A 295 -5.56 0.55 12.21
C SER A 295 -5.44 -0.96 12.20
N THR A 296 -4.42 -1.52 12.87
CA THR A 296 -4.29 -2.98 13.06
C THR A 296 -4.60 -3.43 14.48
N ARG A 297 -4.67 -2.52 15.46
CA ARG A 297 -5.16 -2.83 16.81
C ARG A 297 -6.67 -3.09 16.83
N ASN A 298 -7.40 -2.44 15.92
CA ASN A 298 -8.86 -2.50 15.83
C ASN A 298 -9.59 -2.11 17.14
N ASP A 299 -8.97 -1.28 17.98
CA ASP A 299 -9.59 -0.80 19.23
C ASP A 299 -10.95 -0.12 18.99
N GLU A 300 -11.07 0.55 17.84
CA GLU A 300 -12.29 1.26 17.42
C GLU A 300 -13.34 0.33 16.81
N ASN A 301 -12.99 -0.92 16.51
CA ASN A 301 -13.91 -1.96 16.07
C ASN A 301 -13.56 -3.32 16.71
N PRO A 302 -13.87 -3.51 18.00
CA PRO A 302 -13.47 -4.71 18.75
C PRO A 302 -13.98 -6.02 18.14
N LYS A 303 -15.05 -5.98 17.34
CA LYS A 303 -15.62 -7.15 16.64
C LYS A 303 -14.67 -7.75 15.60
N LEU A 304 -13.69 -7.00 15.10
CA LEU A 304 -12.66 -7.53 14.20
C LEU A 304 -11.56 -8.30 14.95
N GLY A 305 -11.36 -7.99 16.23
CA GLY A 305 -10.19 -8.40 17.00
C GLY A 305 -8.89 -7.76 16.52
N ALA A 306 -7.85 -7.74 17.35
CA ALA A 306 -6.54 -7.25 16.94
C ALA A 306 -6.00 -8.08 15.75
N TYR A 307 -5.42 -7.39 14.77
CA TYR A 307 -4.82 -8.02 13.61
C TYR A 307 -3.51 -8.71 13.98
N LYS A 308 -3.35 -9.97 13.57
CA LYS A 308 -2.23 -10.84 13.99
C LYS A 308 -1.06 -10.84 13.00
N GLY A 309 -1.31 -10.41 11.76
CA GLY A 309 -0.32 -10.39 10.68
C GLY A 309 0.58 -9.18 10.75
N TYR A 310 1.78 -9.29 10.17
CA TYR A 310 2.64 -8.13 9.97
C TYR A 310 2.30 -7.39 8.68
N THR A 311 2.42 -6.07 8.75
CA THR A 311 2.42 -5.17 7.59
C THR A 311 3.83 -4.72 7.27
N LEU A 312 4.31 -5.00 6.06
CA LEU A 312 5.59 -4.52 5.55
C LEU A 312 5.38 -3.31 4.64
N VAL A 313 5.87 -2.15 5.08
CA VAL A 313 5.93 -0.91 4.31
C VAL A 313 7.38 -0.66 3.90
N LYS A 314 7.74 -1.03 2.68
CA LYS A 314 9.14 -1.08 2.25
C LYS A 314 9.41 -0.47 0.89
N ASN A 315 10.56 0.19 0.75
CA ASN A 315 11.02 0.71 -0.55
C ASN A 315 10.06 1.73 -1.20
N ASN A 316 9.27 2.45 -0.41
CA ASN A 316 8.40 3.50 -0.95
C ASN A 316 9.10 4.86 -1.00
N LEU A 317 8.72 5.67 -1.99
CA LEU A 317 9.08 7.07 -2.11
C LEU A 317 7.84 7.95 -1.85
N ALA A 318 7.82 8.65 -0.72
CA ALA A 318 6.72 9.53 -0.35
C ALA A 318 7.17 11.00 -0.31
N PHE A 319 6.53 11.89 -1.07
CA PHE A 319 6.93 13.30 -1.07
C PHE A 319 5.80 14.29 -1.27
N ASN A 320 5.96 15.52 -0.75
CA ASN A 320 5.00 16.61 -0.92
C ASN A 320 3.56 16.29 -0.51
N ASN A 321 3.32 15.29 0.34
CA ASN A 321 1.99 15.02 0.85
C ASN A 321 1.59 16.07 1.91
N GLY A 322 0.30 16.42 1.97
CA GLY A 322 -0.29 17.34 2.95
C GLY A 322 -0.08 16.87 4.38
N GLY A 323 -0.43 15.62 4.64
CA GLY A 323 -0.08 14.89 5.85
C GLY A 323 1.32 14.30 5.77
N SER A 324 1.58 13.31 6.60
CA SER A 324 2.87 12.63 6.65
C SER A 324 3.23 11.89 5.35
N GLY A 325 4.50 11.50 5.24
CA GLY A 325 4.91 10.59 4.16
C GLY A 325 4.36 9.19 4.41
N ILE A 326 4.80 8.56 5.49
CA ILE A 326 4.41 7.20 5.87
C ILE A 326 4.21 7.14 7.38
N HIS A 327 3.07 6.65 7.86
CA HIS A 327 2.96 6.39 9.30
C HIS A 327 2.02 5.24 9.66
N ALA A 328 2.23 4.74 10.88
CA ALA A 328 1.32 3.83 11.55
C ALA A 328 0.53 4.58 12.63
N PHE A 329 -0.78 4.50 12.60
CA PHE A 329 -1.68 5.05 13.61
C PHE A 329 -2.53 3.93 14.21
N LEU A 330 -2.65 3.92 15.55
CA LEU A 330 -3.41 2.89 16.28
C LEU A 330 -3.08 1.45 15.81
N SER A 331 -1.81 1.17 15.56
CA SER A 331 -1.39 -0.05 14.87
C SER A 331 -0.31 -0.82 15.62
N GLU A 332 -0.30 -2.12 15.38
CA GLU A 332 0.69 -3.10 15.83
C GLU A 332 1.17 -3.99 14.68
N HIS A 333 2.35 -4.59 14.87
CA HIS A 333 3.00 -5.50 13.92
C HIS A 333 3.30 -4.83 12.57
N VAL A 334 4.00 -3.68 12.61
CA VAL A 334 4.29 -2.89 11.40
C VAL A 334 5.80 -2.65 11.23
N ASP A 335 6.29 -2.93 10.03
CA ASP A 335 7.66 -2.67 9.62
C ASP A 335 7.69 -1.58 8.55
N ILE A 336 8.28 -0.43 8.87
CA ILE A 336 8.50 0.68 7.94
C ILE A 336 10.00 0.76 7.65
N VAL A 337 10.41 0.12 6.55
CA VAL A 337 11.82 -0.20 6.29
C VAL A 337 12.29 0.27 4.92
N ASN A 338 13.48 0.87 4.84
CA ASN A 338 14.08 1.27 3.55
C ASN A 338 13.18 2.20 2.72
N ASN A 339 12.50 3.16 3.33
CA ASN A 339 11.69 4.14 2.60
C ASN A 339 12.43 5.48 2.49
N THR A 340 12.02 6.30 1.52
CA THR A 340 12.50 7.67 1.38
C THR A 340 11.29 8.61 1.46
N ALA A 341 11.26 9.48 2.48
CA ALA A 341 10.20 10.46 2.69
C ALA A 341 10.76 11.89 2.67
N VAL A 342 10.27 12.70 1.73
CA VAL A 342 10.83 14.03 1.45
C VAL A 342 9.73 15.08 1.45
N LEU A 343 9.84 16.09 2.32
CA LEU A 343 9.02 17.29 2.26
C LEU A 343 7.51 16.99 2.29
N ASN A 344 7.11 15.97 3.03
CA ASN A 344 5.73 15.76 3.43
C ASN A 344 5.37 16.68 4.60
N ASN A 345 4.15 16.57 5.11
CA ASN A 345 3.58 17.39 6.17
C ASN A 345 3.42 18.86 5.72
N GLN A 346 2.90 19.04 4.50
CA GLN A 346 2.66 20.35 3.85
C GLN A 346 1.46 21.11 4.40
N SER A 347 0.55 20.44 5.08
CA SER A 347 -0.61 21.08 5.68
C SER A 347 -0.16 21.85 6.93
N PRO A 348 -0.36 23.18 7.00
CA PRO A 348 0.05 23.97 8.15
C PRO A 348 -0.60 23.49 9.44
N GLU A 349 -1.82 22.94 9.34
CA GLU A 349 -2.63 22.38 10.43
C GLU A 349 -2.01 21.11 11.04
N LEU A 350 -1.10 20.44 10.34
CA LEU A 350 -0.54 19.15 10.71
C LEU A 350 0.91 19.24 11.22
N ASN A 351 1.25 18.36 12.16
CA ASN A 351 2.57 18.32 12.80
C ASN A 351 3.10 16.89 13.06
N GLY A 352 2.70 15.93 12.23
CA GLY A 352 3.06 14.52 12.38
C GLY A 352 4.53 14.22 12.09
N GLY A 353 5.00 14.55 10.89
CA GLY A 353 6.38 14.33 10.45
C GLY A 353 6.48 13.65 9.09
N GLN A 354 7.66 13.14 8.75
CA GLN A 354 7.91 12.43 7.49
C GLN A 354 7.56 10.94 7.62
N ILE A 355 8.19 10.27 8.59
CA ILE A 355 7.91 8.86 8.92
C ILE A 355 7.82 8.69 10.43
N PHE A 356 6.74 8.09 10.93
CA PHE A 356 6.57 7.85 12.36
C PHE A 356 5.52 6.78 12.68
N ALA A 357 5.39 6.47 13.98
CA ALA A 357 4.25 5.78 14.54
C ALA A 357 3.54 6.66 15.58
N HIS A 358 2.24 6.47 15.78
CA HIS A 358 1.43 7.23 16.74
C HIS A 358 0.40 6.31 17.41
N THR A 359 0.40 6.29 18.76
CA THR A 359 -0.46 5.43 19.59
C THR A 359 -0.37 3.96 19.16
N SER A 360 0.85 3.53 18.84
CA SER A 360 1.13 2.24 18.21
C SER A 360 2.11 1.42 19.05
N SER A 361 2.13 0.10 18.84
CA SER A 361 3.09 -0.79 19.49
C SER A 361 3.70 -1.83 18.55
N ASP A 362 4.84 -2.43 18.89
CA ASP A 362 5.54 -3.37 18.00
C ASP A 362 5.69 -2.86 16.55
N VAL A 363 6.28 -1.66 16.44
CA VAL A 363 6.57 -1.02 15.15
C VAL A 363 8.07 -0.84 15.00
N ARG A 364 8.62 -1.22 13.84
CA ARG A 364 10.04 -1.06 13.50
C ARG A 364 10.18 -0.06 12.36
N ILE A 365 10.83 1.06 12.62
CA ILE A 365 11.10 2.14 11.65
C ILE A 365 12.60 2.15 11.39
N LEU A 366 13.02 1.45 10.34
CA LEU A 366 14.42 1.12 10.12
C LEU A 366 14.93 1.58 8.77
N ARG A 367 16.16 2.10 8.72
CA ARG A 367 16.90 2.32 7.46
C ARG A 367 16.17 3.24 6.46
N ASN A 368 15.41 4.20 6.96
CA ASN A 368 14.70 5.17 6.13
C ASN A 368 15.53 6.45 5.94
N ILE A 369 15.27 7.17 4.84
CA ILE A 369 15.75 8.54 4.61
C ILE A 369 14.57 9.49 4.81
N LEU A 370 14.68 10.42 5.75
CA LEU A 370 13.66 11.42 6.03
C LEU A 370 14.25 12.81 5.79
N TYR A 371 13.59 13.62 4.97
CA TYR A 371 13.94 15.01 4.72
C TYR A 371 12.72 15.88 5.04
N ALA A 372 12.80 16.70 6.09
CA ALA A 372 11.67 17.53 6.54
C ALA A 372 11.75 18.97 6.06
N PHE A 373 10.60 19.66 6.09
CA PHE A 373 10.57 21.12 5.99
C PHE A 373 11.27 21.75 7.19
N PRO A 374 12.03 22.84 7.00
CA PRO A 374 12.59 23.60 8.12
C PRO A 374 11.49 23.97 9.12
N GLY A 375 11.74 23.72 10.40
CA GLY A 375 10.80 24.06 11.48
C GLY A 375 9.62 23.10 11.68
N LYS A 376 9.44 22.06 10.83
CA LYS A 376 8.47 20.98 11.05
C LYS A 376 9.13 19.76 11.68
N ASN A 377 8.35 18.98 12.42
CA ASN A 377 8.80 17.70 12.99
C ASN A 377 9.25 16.75 11.87
N ILE A 378 10.32 15.99 12.10
CA ILE A 378 10.74 14.93 11.17
C ILE A 378 10.06 13.59 11.47
N ASN A 379 9.79 13.32 12.74
CA ASN A 379 9.16 12.09 13.24
C ASN A 379 8.36 12.39 14.53
N ASN A 380 7.72 11.37 15.10
CA ASN A 380 6.89 11.48 16.30
C ASN A 380 6.98 10.20 17.15
N LYS A 381 6.64 10.30 18.44
CA LYS A 381 6.59 9.19 19.40
C LYS A 381 5.31 9.16 20.26
N THR A 382 4.30 9.97 19.93
CA THR A 382 3.10 10.13 20.76
C THR A 382 2.48 8.79 21.13
N LYS A 383 2.40 8.52 22.44
CA LYS A 383 1.73 7.34 23.04
C LYS A 383 2.17 5.98 22.49
N ASN A 384 3.39 5.89 21.95
CA ASN A 384 3.92 4.62 21.44
C ASN A 384 4.44 3.73 22.58
N LYS A 385 4.41 2.42 22.37
CA LYS A 385 5.05 1.40 23.22
C LYS A 385 5.88 0.47 22.34
N ASN A 386 7.08 0.06 22.74
CA ASN A 386 7.90 -0.89 21.95
C ASN A 386 8.07 -0.51 20.46
N VAL A 387 8.25 0.79 20.17
CA VAL A 387 8.53 1.27 18.81
C VAL A 387 10.02 1.55 18.68
N ILE A 388 10.64 0.93 17.68
CA ILE A 388 12.09 1.02 17.43
C ILE A 388 12.31 1.95 16.23
N TYR A 389 13.11 2.98 16.45
CA TYR A 389 13.75 3.75 15.38
C TYR A 389 15.22 3.34 15.36
N ASP A 390 15.75 2.93 14.22
CA ASP A 390 17.19 2.69 14.11
C ASP A 390 17.71 2.73 12.66
N TYR A 391 18.98 3.09 12.49
CA TYR A 391 19.67 3.22 11.20
C TYR A 391 18.99 4.19 10.21
N ASN A 392 18.16 5.12 10.66
CA ASN A 392 17.53 6.13 9.80
C ASN A 392 18.46 7.31 9.56
N ILE A 393 18.28 8.01 8.44
CA ILE A 393 18.95 9.27 8.13
C ILE A 393 17.94 10.41 8.19
N TYR A 394 18.24 11.43 9.00
CA TYR A 394 17.44 12.63 9.21
C TYR A 394 18.13 13.83 8.58
N ILE A 395 17.38 14.57 7.75
CA ILE A 395 17.91 15.70 6.99
C ILE A 395 16.99 16.91 7.17
N ASN A 396 17.61 18.09 7.28
CA ASN A 396 16.95 19.40 7.19
C ASN A 396 15.86 19.69 8.25
N SER A 397 15.99 19.14 9.46
CA SER A 397 15.17 19.58 10.60
C SER A 397 15.88 19.40 11.93
N SER A 398 15.74 20.38 12.82
CA SER A 398 16.16 20.32 14.23
C SER A 398 15.09 19.71 15.15
N LYS A 399 13.87 19.46 14.66
CA LYS A 399 12.75 18.93 15.43
C LYS A 399 12.65 17.41 15.29
N ILE A 400 13.51 16.71 16.01
CA ILE A 400 13.60 15.26 16.06
C ILE A 400 13.06 14.78 17.41
N ASN A 401 11.88 14.17 17.42
CA ASN A 401 11.19 13.79 18.66
C ASN A 401 11.72 12.49 19.29
N VAL A 402 12.27 11.61 18.44
CA VAL A 402 12.83 10.31 18.81
C VAL A 402 13.99 9.99 17.89
N LYS A 403 15.03 9.36 18.44
CA LYS A 403 16.24 8.96 17.72
C LYS A 403 16.71 7.60 18.24
N GLY A 404 17.00 6.69 17.32
CA GLY A 404 17.67 5.42 17.56
C GLY A 404 19.16 5.57 17.84
N SER A 405 19.77 4.53 18.39
CA SER A 405 21.20 4.49 18.70
C SER A 405 22.09 4.66 17.47
N HIS A 406 21.64 4.21 16.29
CA HIS A 406 22.40 4.25 15.04
C HIS A 406 21.81 5.23 14.01
N ASP A 407 20.83 6.05 14.40
CA ASP A 407 20.30 7.08 13.51
C ASP A 407 21.33 8.20 13.25
N ILE A 408 21.36 8.69 12.03
CA ILE A 408 22.26 9.77 11.58
C ILE A 408 21.45 11.05 11.37
N VAL A 409 21.93 12.15 11.94
CA VAL A 409 21.47 13.50 11.55
C VAL A 409 22.49 14.04 10.56
N ALA A 410 22.11 14.15 9.29
CA ALA A 410 23.01 14.49 8.21
C ALA A 410 23.33 15.99 8.20
N GLY A 411 24.55 16.34 8.60
CA GLY A 411 25.13 17.67 8.39
C GLY A 411 25.65 17.86 6.95
N SER A 412 26.07 19.09 6.61
CA SER A 412 26.57 19.45 5.27
C SER A 412 27.69 18.53 4.76
N GLN A 413 28.67 18.23 5.62
CA GLN A 413 29.79 17.32 5.29
C GLN A 413 29.36 15.87 5.03
N PHE A 414 28.26 15.42 5.66
CA PHE A 414 27.73 14.09 5.40
C PHE A 414 27.00 14.09 4.05
N LEU A 415 26.18 15.12 3.79
CA LEU A 415 25.43 15.24 2.53
C LEU A 415 26.35 15.28 1.31
N SER A 416 27.45 16.05 1.34
CA SER A 416 28.38 16.17 0.22
C SER A 416 29.12 14.86 -0.14
N LYS A 417 29.13 13.87 0.76
CA LYS A 417 29.72 12.55 0.50
C LYS A 417 28.76 11.59 -0.21
N TYR A 418 27.46 11.89 -0.23
CA TYR A 418 26.43 11.00 -0.77
C TYR A 418 25.55 11.75 -1.78
N PRO A 419 25.86 11.67 -3.09
CA PRO A 419 25.16 12.40 -4.14
C PRO A 419 23.64 12.21 -4.16
N THR A 420 23.15 11.03 -3.79
CA THR A 420 21.70 10.77 -3.64
C THR A 420 21.06 11.67 -2.59
N LEU A 421 21.73 11.90 -1.45
CA LEU A 421 21.23 12.79 -0.39
C LEU A 421 21.38 14.26 -0.78
N GLU A 422 22.48 14.61 -1.45
CA GLU A 422 22.72 15.96 -1.94
C GLU A 422 21.67 16.37 -2.98
N LYS A 423 21.33 15.48 -3.93
CA LYS A 423 20.26 15.71 -4.90
C LYS A 423 18.91 15.94 -4.22
N ILE A 424 18.58 15.11 -3.21
CA ILE A 424 17.36 15.27 -2.43
C ILE A 424 17.30 16.66 -1.77
N SER A 425 18.43 17.16 -1.29
CA SER A 425 18.53 18.47 -0.65
C SER A 425 18.56 19.65 -1.63
N GLY A 426 19.19 19.51 -2.80
CA GLY A 426 19.46 20.59 -3.75
C GLY A 426 18.24 21.02 -4.57
N ASP A 427 17.46 20.05 -5.08
CA ASP A 427 16.33 20.33 -5.99
C ASP A 427 15.29 21.27 -5.36
N TRP A 428 15.15 21.27 -4.04
CA TRP A 428 14.07 21.97 -3.32
C TRP A 428 14.39 23.35 -2.77
N LYS A 429 15.66 23.72 -2.55
CA LYS A 429 16.01 25.10 -2.17
C LYS A 429 15.55 26.13 -3.21
N SER A 430 15.34 25.70 -4.46
CA SER A 430 14.84 26.52 -5.57
C SER A 430 13.31 26.65 -5.66
N ARG A 431 12.52 26.09 -4.72
CA ARG A 431 11.05 25.96 -4.86
C ARG A 431 10.21 26.33 -3.62
N LEU A 432 10.80 26.96 -2.62
CA LEU A 432 10.16 27.30 -1.33
C LEU A 432 9.02 28.33 -1.45
N ASP A 433 9.11 29.20 -2.44
CA ASP A 433 8.11 30.19 -2.92
C ASP A 433 6.86 29.53 -3.58
N LYS A 434 6.87 28.20 -3.60
CA LYS A 434 5.98 27.23 -4.21
C LYS A 434 4.58 26.95 -3.58
N GLN A 435 4.14 27.56 -2.46
CA GLN A 435 3.24 26.83 -1.51
C GLN A 435 1.88 27.46 -1.06
N ASN A 436 1.24 28.35 -1.83
CA ASN A 436 -0.16 28.78 -1.57
C ASN A 436 -1.20 28.04 -2.45
N PRO A 437 -2.39 27.66 -1.94
CA PRO A 437 -3.56 27.30 -2.76
C PRO A 437 -4.43 28.55 -3.07
N PRO A 438 -5.31 28.57 -4.10
CA PRO A 438 -5.80 27.48 -4.94
C PRO A 438 -5.38 27.55 -6.43
N THR A 439 -4.43 28.40 -6.81
CA THR A 439 -4.02 28.56 -8.23
C THR A 439 -2.83 27.71 -8.65
N ARG A 440 -2.47 26.64 -7.94
CA ARG A 440 -1.42 25.74 -8.42
C ARG A 440 -2.01 24.58 -9.21
N PRO A 441 -1.96 24.64 -10.56
CA PRO A 441 -2.04 23.42 -11.34
C PRO A 441 -0.81 22.60 -10.95
N TYR A 442 -1.03 21.33 -10.63
CA TYR A 442 -0.14 20.25 -11.03
C TYR A 442 1.35 20.60 -11.05
N VAL A 443 2.07 20.29 -9.97
CA VAL A 443 3.54 20.22 -10.06
C VAL A 443 3.85 19.03 -10.95
N GLU A 444 4.25 19.28 -12.19
CA GLU A 444 4.65 18.22 -13.12
C GLU A 444 5.67 17.30 -12.43
N PRO A 445 5.42 15.98 -12.34
CA PRO A 445 6.33 15.02 -11.72
C PRO A 445 7.73 15.04 -12.34
N LYS A 446 7.84 15.48 -13.60
CA LYS A 446 9.11 15.62 -14.34
C LYS A 446 10.01 16.72 -13.82
N SER A 447 9.45 17.71 -13.14
CA SER A 447 10.26 18.83 -12.63
C SER A 447 11.04 18.44 -11.37
N ALA A 448 10.62 17.41 -10.63
CA ALA A 448 11.30 16.97 -9.41
C ALA A 448 12.05 15.67 -9.73
N GLY A 449 13.37 15.75 -9.97
CA GLY A 449 14.22 14.63 -10.38
C GLY A 449 14.45 13.56 -9.29
N PHE A 450 13.47 13.34 -8.40
CA PHE A 450 13.57 12.42 -7.28
C PHE A 450 13.38 10.99 -7.79
N ALA A 451 14.51 10.31 -7.96
CA ALA A 451 14.55 8.88 -8.10
C ALA A 451 14.63 8.24 -6.70
N CYS A 452 13.91 7.15 -6.54
CA CYS A 452 14.14 6.23 -5.44
C CYS A 452 15.58 5.74 -5.51
N GLY A 453 16.39 6.05 -4.49
CA GLY A 453 17.83 5.81 -4.49
C GLY A 453 18.30 5.39 -3.11
N THR A 454 19.20 4.41 -3.09
CA THR A 454 19.80 3.91 -1.86
C THR A 454 21.07 4.68 -1.51
N VAL A 455 21.35 4.77 -0.22
CA VAL A 455 22.60 5.29 0.31
C VAL A 455 23.26 4.16 1.07
N THR A 456 24.53 3.91 0.74
CA THR A 456 25.34 2.89 1.39
C THR A 456 26.49 3.56 2.14
N TYR A 457 26.62 3.27 3.44
CA TYR A 457 27.68 3.82 4.28
C TYR A 457 28.19 2.78 5.28
N ARG A 458 29.35 3.00 5.89
CA ARG A 458 29.87 2.15 6.97
C ARG A 458 29.56 2.75 8.33
N LEU A 459 29.07 1.92 9.25
CA LEU A 459 28.89 2.26 10.66
C LEU A 459 29.45 1.11 11.51
N GLN A 460 30.41 1.41 12.38
CA GLN A 460 31.08 0.41 13.23
C GLN A 460 31.58 -0.81 12.43
N GLY A 461 32.22 -0.56 11.29
CA GLY A 461 32.77 -1.59 10.40
C GLY A 461 31.75 -2.29 9.48
N LYS A 462 30.44 -2.18 9.76
CA LYS A 462 29.38 -2.82 8.98
C LYS A 462 28.87 -1.92 7.85
N LEU A 463 28.56 -2.53 6.71
CA LEU A 463 27.94 -1.83 5.58
C LEU A 463 26.43 -1.73 5.81
N ILE A 464 25.90 -0.51 5.78
CA ILE A 464 24.49 -0.21 5.99
C ILE A 464 23.93 0.38 4.70
N GLN A 465 22.81 -0.17 4.23
CA GLN A 465 22.06 0.36 3.09
C GLN A 465 20.73 0.93 3.59
N VAL A 466 20.43 2.16 3.19
CA VAL A 466 19.21 2.88 3.60
C VAL A 466 18.53 3.52 2.39
N GLY A 467 17.28 3.93 2.61
CA GLY A 467 16.45 4.51 1.55
C GLY A 467 15.88 3.45 0.62
N CYS A 468 14.96 3.89 -0.22
CA CYS A 468 14.28 2.98 -1.14
C CYS A 468 15.18 2.61 -2.33
N SER A 469 15.01 1.39 -2.85
CA SER A 469 15.65 0.90 -4.07
C SER A 469 14.59 0.69 -5.15
N ARG A 470 14.94 0.95 -6.41
CA ARG A 470 14.17 0.45 -7.56
C ARG A 470 14.42 -1.03 -7.76
#